data_AF-A0A2E4QUW6-F1
#
_entry.id   AF-A0A2E4QUW6-F1
#
_cell.length_a   1.000
_cell.length_b   1.000
_cell.length_c   1.000
_cell.angle_alpha   90.00
_cell.angle_beta   90.00
_cell.angle_gamma   90.00
#
_symmetry.space_group_name_H-M   'P 1'
#
loop_
_entity.id
_entity.type
_entity.pdbx_description
1 polymer ?
#
loop_
_entity_poly.entity_id
_entity_poly.type
_entity_poly.pdbx_seq_one_letter_code
_entity_poly.pdbx_strand_id
1 'polypeptide(L)'
;MGINKVRLKLGHAEVELEGDQDNLHEEAIGILEQMAQLAPPVSEPPLQAVEAERPFAAIDSKQTGHGYDFSVDMIATHLGGRSAPELAKSACAYLHFVESKREFDRTEIHTAMKEATSYYQENMLRNMGQTLNSLVKSGVLLARSGKKYSISSNAKQAMEEKLAGLE
;
A
#
# COMPACT_ATOMS: atom_id res chain seq x y z
N MET A 1 -18.30 10.62 37.76
CA MET A 1 -17.49 11.19 36.68
C MET A 1 -16.73 10.05 36.05
N GLY A 2 -16.95 9.82 34.74
CA GLY A 2 -16.34 8.72 34.01
C GLY A 2 -14.95 9.12 33.53
N ILE A 3 -13.94 8.34 33.89
CA ILE A 3 -12.57 8.54 33.41
C ILE A 3 -12.54 8.10 31.93
N ASN A 4 -12.14 9.01 31.04
CA ASN A 4 -12.04 8.72 29.61
C ASN A 4 -10.57 8.47 29.26
N LYS A 5 -10.34 7.53 28.33
CA LYS A 5 -9.01 7.18 27.83
C LYS A 5 -8.91 7.52 26.35
N VAL A 6 -7.90 8.29 25.98
CA VAL A 6 -7.64 8.69 24.60
C VAL A 6 -6.23 8.23 24.22
N ARG A 7 -6.10 7.52 23.10
CA ARG A 7 -4.82 7.06 22.58
C ARG A 7 -4.54 7.74 21.25
N LEU A 8 -3.49 8.54 21.18
CA LEU A 8 -3.03 9.21 19.97
C LEU A 8 -1.81 8.49 19.42
N LYS A 9 -1.79 8.27 18.10
CA LYS A 9 -0.67 7.62 17.38
C LYS A 9 -0.22 8.51 16.24
N LEU A 10 1.05 8.91 16.25
CA LEU A 10 1.69 9.72 15.20
C LEU A 10 2.99 9.04 14.78
N GLY A 11 2.99 8.45 13.58
CA GLY A 11 4.12 7.63 13.11
C GLY A 11 4.39 6.45 14.04
N HIS A 12 5.61 6.38 14.58
CA HIS A 12 6.04 5.35 15.55
C HIS A 12 5.83 5.75 17.02
N ALA A 13 5.33 6.96 17.30
CA ALA A 13 5.10 7.44 18.65
C ALA A 13 3.63 7.24 19.06
N GLU A 14 3.43 6.69 20.26
CA GLU A 14 2.11 6.41 20.83
C GLU A 14 2.01 7.09 22.20
N VAL A 15 0.93 7.83 22.42
CA VAL A 15 0.66 8.54 23.66
C VAL A 15 -0.73 8.15 24.15
N GLU A 16 -0.79 7.64 25.38
CA GLU A 16 -2.04 7.31 26.07
C GLU A 16 -2.30 8.38 27.14
N LEU A 17 -3.47 9.02 27.06
CA LEU A 17 -3.92 10.07 27.98
C LEU A 17 -5.16 9.56 28.70
N GLU A 18 -5.15 9.66 30.03
CA GLU A 18 -6.27 9.30 30.90
C GLU A 18 -6.67 10.53 31.71
N GLY A 19 -7.94 10.96 31.61
CA GLY A 19 -8.38 12.19 32.26
C GLY A 19 -9.89 12.42 32.23
N ASP A 20 -10.31 13.54 32.83
CA ASP A 20 -11.69 14.03 32.76
C ASP A 20 -11.96 14.70 31.40
N GLN A 21 -13.20 14.64 30.92
CA GLN A 21 -13.56 14.86 29.51
C GLN A 21 -13.19 16.28 29.01
N ASP A 22 -13.28 17.29 29.86
CA ASP A 22 -12.95 18.67 29.52
C ASP A 22 -11.42 18.90 29.42
N ASN A 23 -10.61 18.15 30.18
CA ASN A 23 -9.15 18.34 30.23
C ASN A 23 -8.41 17.58 29.11
N LEU A 24 -8.98 16.45 28.65
CA LEU A 24 -8.38 15.59 27.63
C LEU A 24 -8.30 16.25 26.25
N HIS A 25 -9.26 17.09 25.90
CA HIS A 25 -9.30 17.73 24.58
C HIS A 25 -8.21 18.79 24.42
N GLU A 26 -7.98 19.62 25.44
CA GLU A 26 -6.96 20.67 25.40
C GLU A 26 -5.54 20.08 25.45
N GLU A 27 -5.29 19.09 26.31
CA GLU A 27 -3.97 18.42 26.39
C GLU A 27 -3.64 17.60 25.13
N ALA A 28 -4.61 16.88 24.55
CA ALA A 28 -4.36 16.08 23.35
C ALA A 28 -3.94 16.94 22.14
N ILE A 29 -4.52 18.14 21.99
CA ILE A 29 -4.18 19.07 20.91
C ILE A 29 -2.79 19.66 21.15
N GLY A 30 -2.47 20.08 22.38
CA GLY A 30 -1.15 20.61 22.72
C GLY A 30 -0.01 19.60 22.55
N ILE A 31 -0.25 18.32 22.84
CA ILE A 31 0.72 17.24 22.62
C ILE A 31 0.90 16.97 21.11
N LEU A 32 -0.18 16.99 20.33
CA LEU A 32 -0.11 16.79 18.88
C LEU A 32 0.71 17.89 18.17
N GLU A 33 0.56 19.16 18.57
CA GLU A 33 1.34 20.27 18.01
C GLU A 33 2.82 20.22 18.39
N GLN A 34 3.16 19.78 19.60
CA GLN A 34 4.55 19.62 20.00
C GLN A 34 5.22 18.44 19.28
N MET A 35 4.47 17.36 19.02
CA MET A 35 4.96 16.22 18.24
C MET A 35 5.17 16.57 16.76
N ALA A 36 4.35 17.46 16.18
CA ALA A 36 4.54 17.93 14.80
C ALA A 36 5.81 18.80 14.62
N GLN A 37 6.22 19.54 15.66
CA GLN A 37 7.41 20.40 15.63
C GLN A 37 8.75 19.63 15.82
N LEU A 38 8.70 18.40 16.33
CA LEU A 38 9.88 17.54 16.51
C LEU A 38 10.23 16.73 15.25
N ALA A 39 9.45 16.84 14.17
CA ALA A 39 9.78 16.21 12.89
C ALA A 39 10.90 17.00 12.19
N PRO A 40 12.05 16.38 11.86
CA PRO A 40 13.16 17.09 11.22
C PRO A 40 12.75 17.55 9.80
N PRO A 41 13.19 18.74 9.35
CA PRO A 41 12.98 19.18 7.99
C PRO A 41 13.76 18.26 7.03
N VAL A 42 13.02 17.64 6.10
CA VAL A 42 13.58 16.81 5.04
C VAL A 42 14.47 17.68 4.16
N SER A 43 15.79 17.56 4.34
CA SER A 43 16.77 18.13 3.41
C SER A 43 16.79 17.27 2.15
N GLU A 44 16.41 17.85 1.01
CA GLU A 44 16.53 17.22 -0.30
C GLU A 44 18.01 17.22 -0.74
N PRO A 45 18.64 16.06 -1.01
CA PRO A 45 19.94 16.03 -1.66
C PRO A 45 19.80 16.09 -3.21
N PRO A 46 20.80 16.65 -3.91
CA PRO A 46 20.76 16.89 -5.36
C PRO A 46 20.87 15.61 -6.20
N LEU A 47 20.19 15.64 -7.35
CA LEU A 47 20.15 14.63 -8.39
C LEU A 47 21.55 14.27 -8.91
N GLN A 48 21.95 13.01 -8.71
CA GLN A 48 23.12 12.42 -9.37
C GLN A 48 22.67 11.19 -10.16
N ALA A 49 22.82 11.25 -11.48
CA ALA A 49 22.63 10.11 -12.36
C ALA A 49 23.82 9.17 -12.24
N VAL A 50 23.59 7.91 -11.86
CA VAL A 50 24.51 6.78 -12.13
C VAL A 50 23.75 5.45 -12.10
N GLU A 51 24.28 4.56 -12.93
CA GLU A 51 23.86 3.22 -13.32
C GLU A 51 23.60 2.22 -12.19
N ALA A 52 22.92 1.14 -12.61
CA ALA A 52 22.47 0.00 -11.85
C ALA A 52 23.55 -0.67 -11.00
N GLU A 53 23.34 -0.77 -9.69
CA GLU A 53 23.65 -1.92 -8.82
C GLU A 53 22.71 -1.87 -7.60
N ARG A 54 22.02 -3.00 -7.28
CA ARG A 54 21.19 -3.13 -6.06
C ARG A 54 22.09 -3.15 -4.82
N PRO A 55 21.61 -2.66 -3.67
CA PRO A 55 21.19 -3.61 -2.63
C PRO A 55 19.91 -3.20 -1.86
N PHE A 56 19.44 -4.19 -1.12
CA PHE A 56 18.28 -4.30 -0.21
C PHE A 56 18.08 -3.17 0.84
N ALA A 57 16.85 -3.18 1.40
CA ALA A 57 16.31 -2.48 2.59
C ALA A 57 15.77 -1.05 2.34
N ALA A 58 14.56 -0.66 2.77
CA ALA A 58 13.91 -0.94 4.03
C ALA A 58 12.40 -1.24 3.91
N ILE A 59 11.99 -2.19 4.75
CA ILE A 59 10.63 -2.62 5.06
C ILE A 59 10.06 -1.65 6.10
N ASP A 60 8.99 -0.92 5.76
CA ASP A 60 8.09 -0.32 6.75
C ASP A 60 6.73 -1.03 6.65
N SER A 61 6.63 -2.14 7.37
CA SER A 61 5.45 -3.00 7.40
C SER A 61 4.41 -2.40 8.35
N LYS A 62 3.39 -1.74 7.81
CA LYS A 62 2.14 -1.48 8.56
C LYS A 62 1.32 -2.77 8.63
N GLN A 63 1.66 -3.58 9.61
CA GLN A 63 1.11 -4.90 9.86
C GLN A 63 -0.29 -4.81 10.50
N THR A 64 -1.36 -5.07 9.74
CA THR A 64 -2.65 -5.54 10.28
C THR A 64 -3.38 -6.44 9.27
N GLY A 65 -3.17 -7.74 9.37
CA GLY A 65 -3.97 -8.74 8.67
C GLY A 65 -3.28 -10.10 8.68
N HIS A 66 -3.90 -11.13 9.27
CA HIS A 66 -3.40 -12.49 9.15
C HIS A 66 -3.55 -12.92 7.68
N GLY A 67 -2.44 -12.94 6.95
CA GLY A 67 -2.37 -13.41 5.57
C GLY A 67 -1.25 -12.70 4.82
N TYR A 68 -0.11 -13.40 4.67
CA TYR A 68 1.03 -13.02 3.82
C TYR A 68 1.65 -11.62 4.05
N ASP A 69 2.81 -11.57 4.73
CA ASP A 69 3.62 -10.34 4.87
C ASP A 69 4.48 -10.12 3.60
N PHE A 70 3.83 -9.78 2.49
CA PHE A 70 4.51 -9.47 1.23
C PHE A 70 4.30 -8.02 0.84
N SER A 71 5.39 -7.30 0.57
CA SER A 71 5.30 -5.99 -0.08
C SER A 71 4.90 -6.16 -1.56
N VAL A 72 4.29 -5.11 -2.15
CA VAL A 72 3.93 -5.10 -3.58
C VAL A 72 5.14 -5.37 -4.47
N ASP A 73 6.32 -4.93 -4.06
CA ASP A 73 7.60 -5.16 -4.75
C ASP A 73 7.98 -6.65 -4.83
N MET A 74 7.74 -7.39 -3.75
CA MET A 74 8.01 -8.82 -3.64
C MET A 74 7.05 -9.61 -4.56
N ILE A 75 5.78 -9.23 -4.52
CA ILE A 75 4.74 -9.79 -5.40
C ILE A 75 5.07 -9.47 -6.87
N ALA A 76 5.47 -8.23 -7.18
CA ALA A 76 5.87 -7.80 -8.52
C ALA A 76 7.11 -8.55 -9.02
N THR A 77 8.07 -8.85 -8.14
CA THR A 77 9.25 -9.64 -8.48
C THR A 77 8.87 -11.03 -8.99
N HIS A 78 7.91 -11.69 -8.34
CA HIS A 78 7.48 -13.04 -8.70
C HIS A 78 6.44 -13.09 -9.84
N LEU A 79 5.58 -12.08 -9.94
CA LEU A 79 4.53 -12.01 -10.96
C LEU A 79 4.97 -11.32 -12.26
N GLY A 80 6.11 -10.63 -12.24
CA GLY A 80 6.74 -10.05 -13.42
C GLY A 80 6.42 -8.56 -13.65
N GLY A 81 6.55 -7.70 -12.63
CA GLY A 81 6.21 -6.27 -12.65
C GLY A 81 6.97 -5.35 -13.62
N ARG A 82 7.50 -5.88 -14.74
CA ARG A 82 8.31 -5.16 -15.73
C ARG A 82 7.48 -4.27 -16.66
N SER A 83 6.17 -4.52 -16.75
CA SER A 83 5.25 -3.74 -17.59
C SER A 83 4.09 -3.20 -16.76
N ALA A 84 3.51 -2.08 -17.17
CA ALA A 84 2.30 -1.51 -16.56
C ALA A 84 1.16 -2.52 -16.29
N PRO A 85 0.77 -3.42 -17.22
CA PRO A 85 -0.24 -4.46 -16.96
C PRO A 85 0.19 -5.49 -15.92
N GLU A 86 1.48 -5.84 -15.87
CA GLU A 86 2.00 -6.83 -14.93
C GLU A 86 2.14 -6.22 -13.53
N LEU A 87 2.54 -4.95 -13.44
CA LEU A 87 2.56 -4.21 -12.19
C LEU A 87 1.14 -3.98 -11.64
N ALA A 88 0.18 -3.61 -12.50
CA ALA A 88 -1.22 -3.49 -12.10
C ALA A 88 -1.79 -4.83 -11.61
N LYS A 89 -1.43 -5.95 -12.26
CA LYS A 89 -1.79 -7.29 -11.83
C LYS A 89 -1.20 -7.62 -10.45
N SER A 90 0.06 -7.25 -10.21
CA SER A 90 0.75 -7.46 -8.94
C SER A 90 0.15 -6.61 -7.81
N ALA A 91 -0.20 -5.36 -8.11
CA ALA A 91 -0.92 -4.49 -7.19
C ALA A 91 -2.30 -5.05 -6.83
N CYS A 92 -3.05 -5.58 -7.80
CA CYS A 92 -4.32 -6.25 -7.51
C CYS A 92 -4.13 -7.47 -6.61
N ALA A 93 -3.10 -8.29 -6.86
CA ALA A 93 -2.76 -9.43 -6.04
C ALA A 93 -2.45 -9.02 -4.60
N TYR A 94 -1.66 -7.95 -4.40
CA TYR A 94 -1.41 -7.38 -3.08
C TYR A 94 -2.69 -6.96 -2.36
N LEU A 95 -3.55 -6.18 -3.03
CA LEU A 95 -4.83 -5.76 -2.45
C LEU A 95 -5.69 -6.96 -2.03
N HIS A 96 -5.61 -8.07 -2.77
CA HIS A 96 -6.41 -9.26 -2.50
C HIS A 96 -5.83 -10.17 -1.42
N PHE A 97 -4.53 -10.47 -1.47
CA PHE A 97 -3.90 -11.45 -0.59
C PHE A 97 -3.38 -10.83 0.70
N VAL A 98 -2.89 -9.60 0.65
CA VAL A 98 -2.28 -8.90 1.80
C VAL A 98 -3.32 -8.01 2.47
N GLU A 99 -3.96 -7.10 1.72
CA GLU A 99 -5.03 -6.25 2.29
C GLU A 99 -6.39 -6.97 2.42
N SER A 100 -6.50 -8.24 1.98
CA SER A 100 -7.74 -9.04 2.06
C SER A 100 -8.97 -8.40 1.39
N LYS A 101 -8.78 -7.50 0.41
CA LYS A 101 -9.86 -6.83 -0.32
C LYS A 101 -10.37 -7.70 -1.47
N ARG A 102 -11.70 -7.86 -1.55
CA ARG A 102 -12.35 -8.63 -2.64
C ARG A 102 -12.65 -7.79 -3.87
N GLU A 103 -12.84 -6.50 -3.67
CA GLU A 103 -13.19 -5.52 -4.69
C GLU A 103 -12.36 -4.28 -4.43
N PHE A 104 -11.82 -3.70 -5.48
CA PHE A 104 -10.96 -2.52 -5.39
C PHE A 104 -11.22 -1.56 -6.55
N ASP A 105 -11.12 -0.28 -6.26
CA ASP A 105 -11.30 0.79 -7.23
C ASP A 105 -10.00 1.12 -7.96
N ARG A 106 -10.10 1.78 -9.13
CA ARG A 106 -8.92 2.19 -9.91
C ARG A 106 -7.91 3.00 -9.08
N THR A 107 -8.40 3.82 -8.15
CA THR A 107 -7.55 4.63 -7.27
C THR A 107 -6.75 3.76 -6.30
N GLU A 108 -7.35 2.71 -5.75
CA GLU A 108 -6.66 1.78 -4.84
C GLU A 108 -5.58 0.99 -5.57
N ILE A 109 -5.88 0.49 -6.78
CA ILE A 109 -4.87 -0.18 -7.62
C ILE A 109 -3.71 0.78 -7.90
N HIS A 110 -4.01 2.04 -8.18
CA HIS A 110 -3.00 3.05 -8.43
C HIS A 110 -2.15 3.35 -7.20
N THR A 111 -2.75 3.45 -6.01
CA THR A 111 -2.00 3.58 -4.76
C THR A 111 -1.10 2.38 -4.52
N ALA A 112 -1.62 1.15 -4.64
CA ALA A 112 -0.83 -0.06 -4.47
C ALA A 112 0.30 -0.18 -5.51
N MET A 113 0.08 0.26 -6.75
CA MET A 113 1.16 0.32 -7.75
C MET A 113 2.29 1.26 -7.34
N LYS A 114 1.98 2.38 -6.67
CA LYS A 114 2.99 3.33 -6.17
C LYS A 114 3.81 2.78 -5.01
N GLU A 115 3.25 1.83 -4.26
CA GLU A 115 3.98 1.14 -3.18
C GLU A 115 5.09 0.23 -3.73
N ALA A 116 4.98 -0.22 -4.98
CA ALA A 116 6.04 -0.96 -5.69
C ALA A 116 7.09 -0.01 -6.28
N THR A 117 7.83 0.69 -5.42
CA THR A 117 8.78 1.73 -5.82
C THR A 117 9.90 1.25 -6.76
N SER A 118 10.30 -0.03 -6.69
CA SER A 118 11.36 -0.56 -7.58
C SER A 118 10.88 -0.82 -9.02
N TYR A 119 9.57 -0.92 -9.24
CA TYR A 119 8.98 -1.25 -10.54
C TYR A 119 8.13 -0.11 -11.10
N TYR A 120 7.61 0.75 -10.24
CA TYR A 120 6.74 1.83 -10.61
C TYR A 120 7.46 2.93 -11.36
N GLN A 121 6.86 3.37 -12.47
CA GLN A 121 7.25 4.57 -13.18
C GLN A 121 6.00 5.42 -13.44
N GLU A 122 6.09 6.75 -13.31
CA GLU A 122 4.95 7.64 -13.52
C GLU A 122 4.25 7.44 -14.87
N ASN A 123 5.02 7.14 -15.93
CA ASN A 123 4.48 6.90 -17.26
C ASN A 123 3.59 5.65 -17.34
N MET A 124 3.74 4.68 -16.43
CA MET A 124 2.91 3.46 -16.41
C MET A 124 1.44 3.77 -16.12
N LEU A 125 1.14 4.91 -15.50
CA LEU A 125 -0.22 5.31 -15.15
C LEU A 125 -0.95 6.07 -16.25
N ARG A 126 -0.20 6.64 -17.19
CA ARG A 126 -0.75 7.47 -18.26
C ARG A 126 -1.85 6.74 -19.04
N ASN A 127 -1.70 5.42 -19.20
CA ASN A 127 -2.66 4.55 -19.91
C ASN A 127 -3.37 3.54 -19.00
N MET A 128 -3.46 3.81 -17.68
CA MET A 128 -3.99 2.85 -16.70
C MET A 128 -5.41 2.34 -17.03
N GLY A 129 -6.28 3.20 -17.57
CA GLY A 129 -7.62 2.77 -17.98
C GLY A 129 -7.60 1.71 -19.10
N GLN A 130 -6.68 1.86 -20.07
CA GLN A 130 -6.49 0.89 -21.15
C GLN A 130 -5.89 -0.42 -20.62
N THR A 131 -4.92 -0.30 -19.70
CA THR A 131 -4.30 -1.44 -19.00
C THR A 131 -5.34 -2.28 -18.26
N LEU A 132 -6.19 -1.65 -17.44
CA LEU A 132 -7.26 -2.35 -16.71
C LEU A 132 -8.27 -3.00 -17.65
N ASN A 133 -8.66 -2.31 -18.74
CA ASN A 133 -9.56 -2.88 -19.74
C ASN A 133 -8.95 -4.12 -20.41
N SER A 134 -7.66 -4.07 -20.74
CA SER A 134 -6.92 -5.22 -21.28
C SER A 134 -6.91 -6.41 -20.29
N LEU A 135 -6.67 -6.15 -19.00
CA LEU A 135 -6.70 -7.18 -17.96
C LEU A 135 -8.11 -7.78 -17.76
N VAL A 136 -9.16 -6.98 -17.92
CA VAL A 136 -10.54 -7.46 -17.91
C VAL A 136 -10.83 -8.34 -19.13
N LYS A 137 -10.41 -7.90 -20.33
CA LYS A 137 -10.56 -8.69 -21.57
C LYS A 137 -9.77 -10.00 -21.54
N SER A 138 -8.61 -10.00 -20.89
CA SER A 138 -7.78 -11.19 -20.68
C SER A 138 -8.38 -12.15 -19.63
N GLY A 139 -9.43 -11.75 -18.91
CA GLY A 139 -10.07 -12.56 -17.86
C GLY A 139 -9.26 -12.61 -16.57
N VAL A 140 -8.24 -11.77 -16.41
CA VAL A 140 -7.46 -11.65 -15.17
C VAL A 140 -8.26 -10.89 -14.12
N LEU A 141 -8.90 -9.81 -14.54
CA LEU A 141 -9.79 -9.00 -13.71
C LEU A 141 -11.25 -9.16 -14.16
N LEU A 142 -12.15 -9.01 -13.22
CA LEU A 142 -13.58 -8.92 -13.45
C LEU A 142 -14.02 -7.49 -13.16
N ALA A 143 -14.57 -6.81 -14.16
CA ALA A 143 -15.20 -5.51 -13.95
C ALA A 143 -16.53 -5.72 -13.21
N ARG A 144 -16.69 -5.02 -12.08
CA ARG A 144 -17.91 -4.99 -11.28
C ARG A 144 -18.63 -3.67 -11.51
N SER A 145 -19.91 -3.61 -11.13
CA SER A 145 -20.69 -2.36 -11.22
C SER A 145 -20.02 -1.24 -10.41
N GLY A 146 -19.98 -0.03 -10.97
CA GLY A 146 -19.49 1.14 -10.25
C GLY A 146 -17.97 1.38 -10.31
N LYS A 147 -17.26 0.99 -11.38
CA LYS A 147 -15.81 1.19 -11.58
C LYS A 147 -14.91 0.39 -10.63
N LYS A 148 -15.47 -0.66 -10.03
CA LYS A 148 -14.77 -1.62 -9.19
C LYS A 148 -14.25 -2.79 -10.00
N TYR A 149 -13.16 -3.39 -9.51
CA TYR A 149 -12.54 -4.56 -10.11
C TYR A 149 -12.34 -5.62 -9.04
N SER A 150 -12.37 -6.88 -9.47
CA SER A 150 -12.03 -8.04 -8.65
C SER A 150 -11.11 -8.96 -9.43
N ILE A 151 -10.32 -9.78 -8.74
CA ILE A 151 -9.54 -10.84 -9.39
C ILE A 151 -10.49 -12.00 -9.76
N SER A 152 -10.34 -12.55 -10.96
CA SER A 152 -11.08 -13.76 -11.33
C SER A 152 -10.57 -14.98 -10.56
N SER A 153 -11.41 -15.98 -10.32
CA SER A 153 -11.01 -17.17 -9.56
C SER A 153 -9.81 -17.90 -10.19
N ASN A 154 -9.75 -17.95 -11.53
CA ASN A 154 -8.64 -18.56 -12.26
C ASN A 154 -7.34 -17.77 -12.07
N ALA A 155 -7.41 -16.44 -12.17
CA ALA A 155 -6.25 -15.59 -11.96
C ALA A 155 -5.80 -15.59 -10.50
N LYS A 156 -6.73 -15.68 -9.55
CA LYS A 156 -6.42 -15.84 -8.13
C LYS A 156 -5.60 -17.11 -7.90
N GLN A 157 -6.07 -18.26 -8.37
CA GLN A 157 -5.36 -19.52 -8.20
C GLN A 157 -3.96 -19.47 -8.81
N ALA A 158 -3.83 -18.96 -10.04
CA ALA A 158 -2.53 -18.83 -10.70
C ALA A 158 -1.56 -17.86 -10.01
N MET A 159 -2.07 -16.85 -9.29
CA MET A 159 -1.25 -15.95 -8.47
C MET A 159 -0.87 -16.61 -7.15
N GLU A 160 -1.82 -17.27 -6.50
CA GLU A 160 -1.62 -18.00 -5.24
C GLU A 160 -0.57 -19.10 -5.41
N GLU A 161 -0.61 -19.88 -6.49
CA GLU A 161 0.42 -20.89 -6.81
C GLU A 161 1.83 -20.29 -6.93
N LYS A 162 1.94 -19.06 -7.46
CA LYS A 162 3.22 -18.36 -7.57
C LYS A 162 3.71 -17.76 -6.26
N LEU A 163 2.78 -17.43 -5.37
CA LEU A 163 3.06 -16.82 -4.07
C LEU A 163 3.26 -17.86 -2.96
N ALA A 164 2.60 -19.01 -3.04
CA ALA A 164 2.77 -20.14 -2.11
C ALA A 164 4.20 -20.73 -2.18
N GLY A 165 4.94 -20.48 -3.26
CA GLY A 165 6.36 -20.83 -3.36
C GLY A 165 7.32 -19.88 -2.61
N LEU A 166 6.81 -18.85 -1.92
CA LEU A 166 7.60 -17.96 -1.06
C LEU A 166 7.64 -18.37 0.42
N GLU A 167 6.79 -19.31 0.87
CA GLU A 167 6.78 -19.82 2.26
C GLU A 167 7.86 -20.88 2.52
#